data_AF-A0A668ULC5-F1
#
_entry.id   AF-A0A668ULC5-F1
#
_cell.length_a   1.000
_cell.length_b   1.000
_cell.length_c   1.000
_cell.angle_alpha   90.00
_cell.angle_beta   90.00
_cell.angle_gamma   90.00
#
_symmetry.space_group_name_H-M   'P 1'
#
loop_
_entity.id
_entity.type
_entity.pdbx_description
1 polymer ?
#
loop_
_entity_poly.entity_id
_entity_poly.type
_entity_poly.pdbx_seq_one_letter_code
_entity_poly.pdbx_strand_id
1 'polypeptide(L)'
;MSSQVRLRLLPRARCLFDEPIKVKVEGLRSRQVVTMRARLTDDKGVVFSSSATYRANGSGEVDLNRDPSLGGSYVGVEPMGLLWSMRAEKSHKKFQKATSLKLLMGDGVSRVPVKEGNISGVLFTPPEGLFPAVLDILTFRSETRASLLASKGFVVLGIGLVQGKFESFEHYPRFHLDHFKEAIDFLKQQPKVGSKGVGIIGRSKAADLALSLATFVPGVNATVCINGCSANVGVPLYYKKQQILSPLVYDLSKLIPTESGASIGKYIFEDPLAEKNKGSLVPIEQAKAHFLFVAGEDDLNYDSKTYMDQMVERLKRHGKENFECVSYRGAGHLLEPPYEPFCPSCAHGISHYIASWGGQPEAHAAAEVHLWKKIQEFFRTHLSSDAAQTKAKIITSG
;
A
#
# COMPACT_ATOMS: atom_id res chain seq x y z
N MET A 1 -27.88 -41.50 -5.40
CA MET A 1 -27.28 -40.86 -4.21
C MET A 1 -26.98 -39.41 -4.57
N SER A 2 -27.57 -38.44 -3.87
CA SER A 2 -27.24 -37.02 -4.08
C SER A 2 -25.80 -36.78 -3.63
N SER A 3 -24.88 -36.46 -4.54
CA SER A 3 -23.53 -36.06 -4.17
C SER A 3 -23.62 -34.74 -3.40
N GLN A 4 -23.16 -34.75 -2.14
CA GLN A 4 -23.09 -33.52 -1.35
C GLN A 4 -22.15 -32.53 -2.05
N VAL A 5 -22.64 -31.31 -2.30
CA VAL A 5 -21.81 -30.24 -2.86
C VAL A 5 -20.73 -29.87 -1.85
N ARG A 6 -19.47 -29.83 -2.27
CA ARG A 6 -18.32 -29.54 -1.41
C ARG A 6 -17.51 -28.37 -1.95
N LEU A 7 -17.24 -27.39 -1.07
CA LEU A 7 -16.29 -26.31 -1.32
C LEU A 7 -14.92 -26.73 -0.79
N ARG A 8 -13.88 -26.64 -1.62
CA ARG A 8 -12.49 -26.88 -1.23
C ARG A 8 -11.67 -25.60 -1.40
N LEU A 9 -10.96 -25.24 -0.33
CA LEU A 9 -10.01 -24.15 -0.28
C LEU A 9 -8.60 -24.73 -0.14
N LEU A 10 -7.65 -24.26 -0.96
CA LEU A 10 -6.24 -24.59 -0.86
C LEU A 10 -5.41 -23.30 -0.74
N PRO A 11 -4.45 -23.22 0.20
CA PRO A 11 -4.11 -24.25 1.20
C PRO A 11 -5.26 -24.49 2.19
N ARG A 12 -5.32 -25.71 2.76
CA ARG A 12 -6.28 -26.04 3.84
C ARG A 12 -5.88 -25.40 5.18
N ALA A 13 -4.59 -25.12 5.33
CA ALA A 13 -4.05 -24.36 6.43
C ALA A 13 -4.42 -22.88 6.27
N ARG A 14 -4.21 -22.13 7.36
CA ARG A 14 -4.34 -20.67 7.38
C ARG A 14 -3.46 -20.04 6.30
N CYS A 15 -4.00 -19.03 5.60
CA CYS A 15 -3.27 -18.20 4.66
C CYS A 15 -3.32 -16.73 5.10
N LEU A 16 -2.33 -15.96 4.68
CA LEU A 16 -2.34 -14.51 4.88
C LEU A 16 -3.24 -13.81 3.86
N PHE A 17 -3.62 -12.58 4.19
CA PHE A 17 -4.52 -11.78 3.36
C PHE A 17 -3.95 -11.50 1.97
N ASP A 18 -2.63 -11.42 1.83
CA ASP A 18 -1.92 -11.18 0.57
C ASP A 18 -1.56 -12.48 -0.20
N GLU A 19 -2.05 -13.63 0.25
CA GLU A 19 -1.75 -14.93 -0.36
C GLU A 19 -2.93 -15.45 -1.20
N PRO A 20 -2.67 -15.96 -2.41
CA PRO A 20 -3.72 -16.50 -3.24
C PRO A 20 -4.28 -17.80 -2.65
N ILE A 21 -5.60 -17.93 -2.67
CA ILE A 21 -6.30 -19.18 -2.37
C ILE A 21 -6.83 -19.81 -3.65
N LYS A 22 -6.84 -21.14 -3.72
CA LYS A 22 -7.54 -21.88 -4.78
C LYS A 22 -8.88 -22.32 -4.26
N VAL A 23 -9.92 -21.98 -5.01
CA VAL A 23 -11.31 -22.31 -4.67
C VAL A 23 -11.83 -23.31 -5.70
N LYS A 24 -12.34 -24.44 -5.22
CA LYS A 24 -12.99 -25.47 -6.04
C LYS A 24 -14.33 -25.86 -5.47
N VAL A 25 -15.31 -26.13 -6.33
CA VAL A 25 -16.60 -26.71 -5.97
C VAL A 25 -16.72 -28.07 -6.64
N GLU A 26 -17.07 -29.08 -5.87
CA GLU A 26 -17.25 -30.47 -6.34
C GLU A 26 -18.65 -30.97 -5.99
N GLY A 27 -19.11 -32.02 -6.69
CA GLY A 27 -20.37 -32.69 -6.40
C GLY A 27 -21.60 -32.00 -7.00
N LEU A 28 -21.41 -31.13 -8.00
CA LEU A 28 -22.48 -30.55 -8.79
C LEU A 28 -22.98 -31.53 -9.87
N ARG A 29 -24.14 -31.26 -10.45
CA ARG A 29 -24.56 -31.97 -11.67
C ARG A 29 -23.70 -31.52 -12.85
N SER A 30 -23.50 -32.42 -13.81
CA SER A 30 -22.80 -32.11 -15.06
C SER A 30 -23.41 -30.85 -15.70
N ARG A 31 -22.56 -29.88 -16.06
CA ARG A 31 -22.97 -28.59 -16.68
C ARG A 31 -23.91 -27.71 -15.85
N GLN A 32 -24.11 -28.01 -14.57
CA GLN A 32 -24.93 -27.20 -13.67
C GLN A 32 -24.38 -25.77 -13.56
N VAL A 33 -25.28 -24.79 -13.67
CA VAL A 33 -24.95 -23.39 -13.40
C VAL A 33 -25.14 -23.11 -11.91
N VAL A 34 -24.16 -22.47 -11.29
CA VAL A 34 -24.15 -22.14 -9.87
C VAL A 34 -23.68 -20.70 -9.68
N THR A 35 -24.20 -20.01 -8.65
CA THR A 35 -23.68 -18.72 -8.22
C THR A 35 -22.96 -18.89 -6.89
N MET A 36 -21.69 -18.51 -6.88
CA MET A 36 -20.88 -18.40 -5.67
C MET A 36 -21.02 -16.99 -5.10
N ARG A 37 -21.13 -16.88 -3.79
CA ARG A 37 -21.19 -15.60 -3.08
C ARG A 37 -20.14 -15.59 -1.98
N ALA A 38 -19.39 -14.51 -1.89
CA ALA A 38 -18.51 -14.25 -0.76
C ALA A 38 -19.04 -13.05 0.01
N ARG A 39 -18.96 -13.12 1.35
CA ARG A 39 -19.44 -12.09 2.25
C ARG A 39 -18.46 -11.96 3.41
N LEU A 40 -18.16 -10.72 3.78
CA LEU A 40 -17.26 -10.36 4.87
C LEU A 40 -17.89 -9.21 5.65
N THR A 41 -17.69 -9.19 6.96
CA THR A 41 -18.05 -8.04 7.80
C THR A 41 -16.77 -7.50 8.40
N ASP A 42 -16.53 -6.21 8.21
CA ASP A 42 -15.32 -5.53 8.69
C ASP A 42 -15.43 -5.18 10.19
N ASP A 43 -14.34 -4.66 10.76
CA ASP A 43 -14.27 -4.34 12.20
C ASP A 43 -15.17 -3.16 12.61
N LYS A 44 -15.79 -2.47 11.65
CA LYS A 44 -16.78 -1.41 11.87
C LYS A 44 -18.21 -1.91 11.63
N GLY A 45 -18.40 -3.21 11.41
CA GLY A 45 -19.71 -3.82 11.14
C GLY A 45 -20.24 -3.54 9.73
N VAL A 46 -19.40 -3.05 8.82
CA VAL A 46 -19.78 -2.85 7.42
C VAL A 46 -19.66 -4.18 6.68
N VAL A 47 -20.72 -4.54 5.98
CA VAL A 47 -20.76 -5.76 5.18
C VAL A 47 -20.24 -5.48 3.78
N PHE A 48 -19.36 -6.35 3.32
CA PHE A 48 -18.81 -6.42 1.98
C PHE A 48 -19.24 -7.72 1.32
N SER A 49 -19.63 -7.69 0.05
CA SER A 49 -20.02 -8.89 -0.68
C SER A 49 -19.66 -8.85 -2.16
N SER A 50 -19.52 -10.03 -2.73
CA SER A 50 -19.35 -10.27 -4.16
C SER A 50 -20.12 -11.52 -4.58
N SER A 51 -20.34 -11.66 -5.88
CA SER A 51 -20.89 -12.88 -6.44
C SER A 51 -20.32 -13.17 -7.82
N ALA A 52 -20.24 -14.44 -8.18
CA ALA A 52 -19.80 -14.88 -9.50
C ALA A 52 -20.55 -16.15 -9.91
N THR A 53 -20.98 -16.20 -11.16
CA THR A 53 -21.75 -17.32 -11.72
C THR A 53 -20.86 -18.21 -12.55
N TYR A 54 -20.88 -19.51 -12.29
CA TYR A 54 -20.04 -20.50 -12.96
C TYR A 54 -20.87 -21.62 -13.54
N ARG A 55 -20.31 -22.32 -14.53
CA ARG A 55 -20.86 -23.56 -15.07
C ARG A 55 -19.92 -24.71 -14.76
N ALA A 56 -20.42 -25.74 -14.08
CA ALA A 56 -19.66 -26.94 -13.80
C ALA A 56 -19.21 -27.64 -15.09
N ASN A 57 -18.05 -28.30 -15.04
CA ASN A 57 -17.57 -29.15 -16.12
C ASN A 57 -18.39 -30.45 -16.24
N GLY A 58 -17.94 -31.38 -17.10
CA GLY A 58 -18.61 -32.66 -17.32
C GLY A 58 -18.68 -33.55 -16.07
N SER A 59 -17.71 -33.43 -15.15
CA SER A 59 -17.63 -34.18 -13.89
C SER A 59 -18.35 -33.50 -12.72
N GLY A 60 -18.99 -32.36 -12.93
CA GLY A 60 -19.70 -31.66 -11.85
C GLY A 60 -18.78 -30.83 -10.94
N GLU A 61 -17.69 -30.30 -11.49
CA GLU A 61 -16.71 -29.48 -10.77
C GLU A 61 -16.61 -28.07 -11.34
N VAL A 62 -16.30 -27.10 -10.47
CA VAL A 62 -15.86 -25.75 -10.82
C VAL A 62 -14.50 -25.51 -10.16
N ASP A 63 -13.50 -25.07 -10.91
CA ASP A 63 -12.20 -24.61 -10.41
C ASP A 63 -11.97 -23.16 -10.83
N LEU A 64 -11.89 -22.24 -9.87
CA LEU A 64 -11.76 -20.81 -10.15
C LEU A 64 -10.45 -20.42 -10.86
N ASN A 65 -9.46 -21.32 -10.90
CA ASN A 65 -8.22 -21.11 -11.67
C ASN A 65 -8.36 -21.45 -13.15
N ARG A 66 -9.46 -22.08 -13.56
CA ARG A 66 -9.66 -22.61 -14.90
C ARG A 66 -10.96 -22.12 -15.51
N ASP A 67 -12.04 -22.16 -14.73
CA ASP A 67 -13.38 -21.94 -15.22
C ASP A 67 -13.75 -20.46 -15.08
N PRO A 68 -14.18 -19.78 -16.15
CA PRO A 68 -14.48 -18.37 -16.11
C PRO A 68 -15.80 -18.09 -15.35
N SER A 69 -15.83 -16.97 -14.62
CA SER A 69 -17.09 -16.36 -14.18
C SER A 69 -17.85 -15.88 -15.42
N LEU A 70 -19.12 -16.25 -15.52
CA LEU A 70 -20.04 -15.90 -16.59
C LEU A 70 -20.82 -14.61 -16.30
N GLY A 71 -20.74 -14.09 -15.07
CA GLY A 71 -21.47 -12.90 -14.65
C GLY A 71 -21.51 -12.74 -13.13
N GLY A 72 -21.89 -11.54 -12.69
CA GLY A 72 -21.87 -11.15 -11.28
C GLY A 72 -20.97 -9.93 -11.08
N SER A 73 -20.20 -9.92 -10.01
CA SER A 73 -19.29 -8.84 -9.63
C SER A 73 -18.05 -8.74 -10.54
N TYR A 74 -17.72 -9.79 -11.29
CA TYR A 74 -16.65 -9.85 -12.28
C TYR A 74 -16.93 -10.99 -13.28
N VAL A 75 -16.20 -10.99 -14.40
CA VAL A 75 -16.26 -12.02 -15.46
C VAL A 75 -14.86 -12.54 -15.79
N GLY A 76 -14.76 -13.70 -16.44
CA GLY A 76 -13.47 -14.28 -16.83
C GLY A 76 -12.82 -15.14 -15.74
N VAL A 77 -11.59 -15.58 -16.00
CA VAL A 77 -10.82 -16.47 -15.11
C VAL A 77 -10.08 -15.63 -14.08
N GLU A 78 -10.76 -15.34 -12.98
CA GLU A 78 -10.26 -14.50 -11.90
C GLU A 78 -10.24 -15.29 -10.57
N PRO A 79 -9.13 -15.99 -10.24
CA PRO A 79 -9.08 -16.91 -9.10
C PRO A 79 -9.40 -16.25 -7.76
N MET A 80 -9.01 -14.98 -7.62
CA MET A 80 -9.22 -14.15 -6.44
C MET A 80 -10.36 -13.15 -6.61
N GLY A 81 -11.15 -13.27 -7.68
CA GLY A 81 -12.25 -12.37 -8.04
C GLY A 81 -13.22 -12.14 -6.91
N LEU A 82 -13.65 -13.21 -6.23
CA LEU A 82 -14.57 -13.12 -5.10
C LEU A 82 -14.06 -12.23 -3.95
N LEU A 83 -12.74 -12.03 -3.79
CA LEU A 83 -12.18 -11.20 -2.71
C LEU A 83 -11.99 -9.75 -3.15
N TRP A 84 -11.24 -9.50 -4.22
CA TRP A 84 -10.94 -8.13 -4.65
C TRP A 84 -12.18 -7.39 -5.18
N SER A 85 -13.15 -8.12 -5.73
CA SER A 85 -14.37 -7.53 -6.31
C SER A 85 -15.46 -7.23 -5.28
N MET A 86 -15.20 -7.47 -3.98
CA MET A 86 -16.17 -7.20 -2.94
C MET A 86 -16.53 -5.70 -2.91
N ARG A 87 -17.82 -5.41 -2.77
CA ARG A 87 -18.32 -4.05 -2.59
C ARG A 87 -19.02 -3.94 -1.25
N ALA A 88 -18.86 -2.79 -0.60
CA ALA A 88 -19.63 -2.48 0.60
C ALA A 88 -21.13 -2.41 0.27
N GLU A 89 -21.98 -2.98 1.11
CA GLU A 89 -23.43 -2.81 1.01
C GLU A 89 -23.86 -1.36 1.26
N LYS A 90 -23.01 -0.57 1.95
CA LYS A 90 -23.17 0.87 2.14
C LYS A 90 -22.17 1.62 1.26
N SER A 91 -22.64 2.59 0.48
CA SER A 91 -21.78 3.43 -0.36
C SER A 91 -20.68 4.14 0.45
N HIS A 92 -19.57 4.42 -0.24
CA HIS A 92 -18.44 5.20 0.29
C HIS A 92 -17.76 4.61 1.54
N LYS A 93 -17.76 3.28 1.69
CA LYS A 93 -17.07 2.59 2.77
C LYS A 93 -15.84 1.86 2.24
N LYS A 94 -14.68 2.24 2.79
CA LYS A 94 -13.43 1.49 2.65
C LYS A 94 -13.39 0.37 3.68
N PHE A 95 -12.96 -0.82 3.26
CA PHE A 95 -12.77 -1.96 4.13
C PHE A 95 -11.78 -1.66 5.27
N GLN A 96 -12.12 -2.07 6.51
CA GLN A 96 -11.31 -1.83 7.71
C GLN A 96 -10.96 -3.13 8.43
N LYS A 97 -9.66 -3.36 8.67
CA LYS A 97 -9.12 -4.48 9.46
C LYS A 97 -8.15 -3.95 10.52
N ALA A 98 -8.66 -3.67 11.72
CA ALA A 98 -7.89 -3.18 12.86
C ALA A 98 -7.54 -4.29 13.88
N THR A 99 -8.26 -5.42 13.87
CA THR A 99 -8.22 -6.45 14.93
C THR A 99 -7.93 -7.86 14.42
N SER A 100 -8.02 -8.08 13.09
CA SER A 100 -7.79 -9.39 12.46
C SER A 100 -6.30 -9.72 12.28
N LEU A 101 -5.50 -9.67 13.36
CA LEU A 101 -4.07 -10.02 13.36
C LEU A 101 -3.81 -11.42 12.77
N LYS A 102 -4.78 -12.33 12.93
CA LYS A 102 -4.71 -13.70 12.37
C LYS A 102 -4.66 -13.74 10.84
N LEU A 103 -5.10 -12.73 10.10
CA LEU A 103 -4.98 -12.74 8.63
C LEU A 103 -3.81 -11.88 8.13
N LEU A 104 -3.15 -11.17 9.03
CA LEU A 104 -2.16 -10.15 8.72
C LEU A 104 -0.74 -10.52 9.14
N MET A 105 -0.60 -11.43 10.10
CA MET A 105 0.69 -11.83 10.66
C MET A 105 0.98 -13.30 10.40
N GLY A 106 2.07 -13.56 9.69
CA GLY A 106 2.64 -14.89 9.53
C GLY A 106 3.02 -15.52 10.87
N ASP A 107 3.21 -16.83 10.86
CA ASP A 107 3.54 -17.57 12.07
C ASP A 107 4.88 -17.07 12.66
N GLY A 108 4.88 -16.78 13.97
CA GLY A 108 6.06 -16.28 14.69
C GLY A 108 6.39 -14.79 14.50
N VAL A 109 5.66 -14.04 13.66
CA VAL A 109 5.83 -12.58 13.59
C VAL A 109 5.34 -11.97 14.91
N SER A 110 6.17 -11.14 15.55
CA SER A 110 5.79 -10.42 16.77
C SER A 110 5.25 -9.02 16.44
N ARG A 111 4.29 -8.54 17.23
CA ARG A 111 3.74 -7.18 17.17
C ARG A 111 3.95 -6.50 18.51
N VAL A 112 4.74 -5.43 18.54
CA VAL A 112 5.08 -4.69 19.77
C VAL A 112 4.73 -3.21 19.58
N PRO A 113 3.74 -2.66 20.32
CA PRO A 113 3.53 -1.22 20.38
C PRO A 113 4.78 -0.51 20.91
N VAL A 114 5.21 0.54 20.23
CA VAL A 114 6.39 1.34 20.61
C VAL A 114 5.94 2.73 21.04
N LYS A 115 6.34 3.12 22.25
CA LYS A 115 6.21 4.47 22.80
C LYS A 115 7.54 4.82 23.47
N GLU A 116 8.46 5.38 22.70
CA GLU A 116 9.80 5.74 23.14
C GLU A 116 10.19 7.08 22.55
N GLY A 117 10.59 8.04 23.41
CA GLY A 117 10.85 9.42 22.97
C GLY A 117 9.64 10.01 22.22
N ASN A 118 9.87 10.50 21.00
CA ASN A 118 8.81 11.02 20.13
C ASN A 118 8.20 9.97 19.19
N ILE A 119 8.56 8.70 19.34
CA ILE A 119 8.07 7.59 18.52
C ILE A 119 6.76 7.06 19.11
N SER A 120 5.73 6.99 18.27
CA SER A 120 4.46 6.33 18.59
C SER A 120 4.02 5.49 17.40
N GLY A 121 4.08 4.17 17.55
CA GLY A 121 3.83 3.24 16.46
C GLY A 121 3.80 1.79 16.88
N VAL A 122 3.95 0.90 15.91
CA VAL A 122 3.96 -0.56 16.14
C VAL A 122 5.09 -1.20 15.35
N LEU A 123 5.95 -1.92 16.06
CA LEU A 123 7.05 -2.69 15.49
C LEU A 123 6.58 -4.12 15.22
N PHE A 124 6.76 -4.55 13.97
CA PHE A 124 6.56 -5.92 13.52
C PHE A 124 7.91 -6.55 13.26
N THR A 125 8.15 -7.72 13.85
CA THR A 125 9.46 -8.39 13.76
C THR A 125 9.28 -9.86 13.39
N PRO A 126 9.99 -10.37 12.36
CA PRO A 126 9.91 -11.79 12.01
C PRO A 126 10.61 -12.68 13.06
N PRO A 127 10.33 -14.01 13.09
CA PRO A 127 10.74 -14.89 14.17
C PRO A 127 12.26 -15.13 14.28
N GLU A 128 12.97 -15.43 13.19
CA GLU A 128 14.39 -15.82 13.23
C GLU A 128 15.22 -15.23 12.09
N GLY A 129 16.42 -14.74 12.39
CA GLY A 129 17.36 -14.20 11.40
C GLY A 129 17.56 -12.69 11.51
N LEU A 130 18.41 -12.18 10.60
CA LEU A 130 18.63 -10.75 10.41
C LEU A 130 17.90 -10.31 9.14
N PHE A 131 17.13 -9.24 9.25
CA PHE A 131 16.24 -8.77 8.20
C PHE A 131 16.50 -7.31 7.84
N PRO A 132 16.15 -6.88 6.62
CA PRO A 132 16.15 -5.47 6.29
C PRO A 132 15.11 -4.70 7.10
N ALA A 133 15.45 -3.48 7.53
CA ALA A 133 14.55 -2.60 8.26
C ALA A 133 13.76 -1.68 7.33
N VAL A 134 12.45 -1.56 7.57
CA VAL A 134 11.55 -0.67 6.83
C VAL A 134 10.75 0.21 7.80
N LEU A 135 10.69 1.51 7.52
CA LEU A 135 9.77 2.44 8.14
C LEU A 135 8.55 2.60 7.25
N ASP A 136 7.37 2.21 7.74
CA ASP A 136 6.11 2.38 7.05
C ASP A 136 5.36 3.61 7.59
N ILE A 137 5.21 4.64 6.76
CA ILE A 137 4.51 5.86 7.14
C ILE A 137 3.01 5.70 6.80
N LEU A 138 2.20 5.63 7.86
CA LEU A 138 0.80 5.25 7.81
C LEU A 138 -0.10 6.48 7.60
N THR A 139 -0.65 6.65 6.40
CA THR A 139 -1.64 7.71 6.11
C THR A 139 -2.98 7.46 6.81
N PHE A 140 -3.39 6.20 7.00
CA PHE A 140 -4.68 5.82 7.58
C PHE A 140 -4.56 4.98 8.88
N ARG A 141 -3.38 4.95 9.52
CA ARG A 141 -3.08 4.11 10.71
C ARG A 141 -3.49 2.64 10.57
N SER A 142 -3.43 2.09 9.36
CA SER A 142 -3.60 0.66 9.11
C SER A 142 -2.27 -0.05 9.30
N GLU A 143 -2.24 -1.07 10.13
CA GLU A 143 -1.04 -1.90 10.37
C GLU A 143 -0.85 -2.98 9.30
N THR A 144 -1.77 -3.05 8.32
CA THR A 144 -1.82 -4.10 7.31
C THR A 144 -0.52 -4.22 6.52
N ARG A 145 -0.05 -3.11 5.96
CA ARG A 145 1.15 -3.11 5.12
C ARG A 145 2.39 -3.50 5.91
N ALA A 146 2.56 -2.92 7.10
CA ALA A 146 3.67 -3.23 7.99
C ALA A 146 3.68 -4.71 8.45
N SER A 147 2.54 -5.23 8.88
CA SER A 147 2.41 -6.63 9.33
C SER A 147 2.61 -7.65 8.22
N LEU A 148 2.08 -7.39 7.02
CA LEU A 148 2.29 -8.27 5.87
C LEU A 148 3.73 -8.21 5.38
N LEU A 149 4.36 -7.03 5.30
CA LEU A 149 5.79 -6.92 4.99
C LEU A 149 6.63 -7.69 6.01
N ALA A 150 6.35 -7.59 7.31
CA ALA A 150 7.09 -8.37 8.30
C ALA A 150 6.96 -9.88 8.08
N SER A 151 5.80 -10.33 7.63
CA SER A 151 5.57 -11.73 7.23
C SER A 151 6.36 -12.14 5.97
N LYS A 152 6.95 -11.19 5.23
CA LYS A 152 7.84 -11.42 4.07
C LYS A 152 9.33 -11.20 4.39
N GLY A 153 9.69 -11.13 5.67
CA GLY A 153 11.08 -11.08 6.14
C GLY A 153 11.66 -9.67 6.22
N PHE A 154 10.90 -8.73 6.79
CA PHE A 154 11.37 -7.37 7.07
C PHE A 154 11.11 -7.01 8.53
N VAL A 155 12.00 -6.28 9.19
CA VAL A 155 11.64 -5.60 10.45
C VAL A 155 10.93 -4.31 10.08
N VAL A 156 9.67 -4.16 10.47
CA VAL A 156 8.85 -3.02 10.02
C VAL A 156 8.31 -2.22 11.19
N LEU A 157 8.63 -0.93 11.25
CA LEU A 157 8.01 0.00 12.19
C LEU A 157 6.96 0.82 11.44
N GLY A 158 5.69 0.66 11.81
CA GLY A 158 4.60 1.49 11.32
C GLY A 158 4.37 2.70 12.23
N ILE A 159 4.48 3.91 11.70
CA ILE A 159 4.18 5.16 12.43
C ILE A 159 3.21 6.05 11.65
N GLY A 160 2.39 6.82 12.34
CA GLY A 160 1.49 7.81 11.71
C GLY A 160 2.25 9.02 11.18
N LEU A 161 1.57 9.86 10.37
CA LEU A 161 2.08 11.15 9.90
C LEU A 161 2.45 12.12 11.05
N VAL A 162 1.77 11.97 12.19
CA VAL A 162 1.93 12.75 13.42
C VAL A 162 1.81 11.84 14.62
N GLN A 163 2.25 12.33 15.78
CA GLN A 163 1.87 11.73 17.05
C GLN A 163 0.35 11.85 17.25
N GLY A 164 -0.32 10.72 17.42
CA GLY A 164 -1.77 10.70 17.62
C GLY A 164 -2.56 10.63 16.32
N LYS A 165 -3.74 11.27 16.30
CA LYS A 165 -4.67 11.23 15.16
C LYS A 165 -4.47 12.49 14.34
N PHE A 166 -4.04 12.33 13.09
CA PHE A 166 -4.09 13.41 12.12
C PHE A 166 -5.55 13.67 11.75
N GLU A 167 -6.01 14.92 11.90
CA GLU A 167 -7.41 15.30 11.66
C GLU A 167 -7.55 16.13 10.39
N SER A 168 -6.79 17.22 10.31
CA SER A 168 -6.65 18.05 9.11
C SER A 168 -5.36 18.86 9.17
N PHE A 169 -5.01 19.50 8.04
CA PHE A 169 -3.89 20.45 7.99
C PHE A 169 -4.09 21.68 8.88
N GLU A 170 -5.34 22.06 9.18
CA GLU A 170 -5.64 23.17 10.09
C GLU A 170 -5.30 22.83 11.55
N HIS A 171 -5.51 21.58 11.96
CA HIS A 171 -5.19 21.09 13.31
C HIS A 171 -3.69 20.80 13.49
N TYR A 172 -2.97 20.55 12.40
CA TYR A 172 -1.54 20.25 12.38
C TYR A 172 -0.81 21.18 11.41
N PRO A 173 -0.57 22.45 11.79
CA PRO A 173 -0.14 23.50 10.87
C PRO A 173 1.32 23.37 10.41
N ARG A 174 2.03 22.31 10.81
CA ARG A 174 3.42 22.01 10.41
C ARG A 174 3.74 20.54 10.64
N PHE A 175 4.68 20.00 9.86
CA PHE A 175 5.28 18.70 10.11
C PHE A 175 6.77 18.81 10.47
N HIS A 176 7.26 17.84 11.22
CA HIS A 176 8.64 17.76 11.68
C HIS A 176 9.25 16.42 11.30
N LEU A 177 10.40 16.42 10.62
CA LEU A 177 11.13 15.19 10.30
C LEU A 177 11.84 14.57 11.51
N ASP A 178 11.96 15.31 12.62
CA ASP A 178 12.75 14.90 13.79
C ASP A 178 12.26 13.58 14.41
N HIS A 179 10.94 13.40 14.57
CA HIS A 179 10.39 12.15 15.13
C HIS A 179 10.56 10.93 14.19
N PHE A 180 10.55 11.15 12.87
CA PHE A 180 10.87 10.10 11.90
C PHE A 180 12.36 9.74 11.96
N LYS A 181 13.25 10.71 12.20
CA LYS A 181 14.68 10.43 12.41
C LYS A 181 14.89 9.61 13.68
N GLU A 182 14.23 9.94 14.79
CA GLU A 182 14.24 9.10 15.99
C GLU A 182 13.78 7.66 15.68
N ALA A 183 12.71 7.51 14.89
CA ALA A 183 12.21 6.20 14.45
C ALA A 183 13.21 5.42 13.58
N ILE A 184 13.95 6.11 12.68
CA ILE A 184 15.02 5.52 11.87
C ILE A 184 16.17 5.04 12.77
N ASP A 185 16.58 5.84 13.75
CA ASP A 185 17.65 5.47 14.67
C ASP A 185 17.24 4.29 15.56
N PHE A 186 16.01 4.30 16.07
CA PHE A 186 15.43 3.20 16.83
C PHE A 186 15.39 1.91 16.00
N LEU A 187 14.93 1.97 14.74
CA LEU A 187 14.89 0.82 13.83
C LEU A 187 16.29 0.22 13.63
N LYS A 188 17.31 1.05 13.41
CA LYS A 188 18.69 0.59 13.19
C LYS A 188 19.30 -0.13 14.40
N GLN A 189 18.78 0.10 15.60
CA GLN A 189 19.26 -0.51 16.84
C GLN A 189 18.53 -1.82 17.17
N GLN A 190 17.51 -2.22 16.40
CA GLN A 190 16.77 -3.43 16.68
C GLN A 190 17.63 -4.68 16.45
N PRO A 191 17.58 -5.68 17.36
CA PRO A 191 18.51 -6.82 17.35
C PRO A 191 18.41 -7.71 16.10
N LYS A 192 17.27 -7.68 15.41
CA LYS A 192 17.01 -8.46 14.19
C LYS A 192 17.22 -7.67 12.91
N VAL A 193 17.79 -6.47 12.97
CA VAL A 193 18.07 -5.65 11.79
C VAL A 193 19.48 -5.95 11.28
N GLY A 194 19.56 -6.44 10.04
CA GLY A 194 20.83 -6.77 9.36
C GLY A 194 21.29 -5.72 8.35
N SER A 195 20.48 -4.71 8.08
CA SER A 195 20.77 -3.66 7.10
C SER A 195 21.50 -2.48 7.74
N LYS A 196 22.46 -1.87 7.01
CA LYS A 196 23.19 -0.68 7.49
C LYS A 196 22.32 0.58 7.53
N GLY A 197 21.25 0.61 6.74
CA GLY A 197 20.25 1.67 6.73
C GLY A 197 18.84 1.12 6.60
N VAL A 198 17.88 2.03 6.44
CA VAL A 198 16.45 1.78 6.53
C VAL A 198 15.79 2.07 5.18
N GLY A 199 14.83 1.24 4.80
CA GLY A 199 13.89 1.52 3.72
C GLY A 199 12.71 2.35 4.22
N ILE A 200 12.17 3.24 3.42
CA ILE A 200 10.94 3.97 3.75
C ILE A 200 9.87 3.68 2.70
N ILE A 201 8.64 3.44 3.14
CA ILE A 201 7.48 3.33 2.26
C ILE A 201 6.39 4.29 2.69
N GLY A 202 5.83 5.01 1.71
CA GLY A 202 4.73 5.95 1.93
C GLY A 202 3.78 5.99 0.74
N ARG A 203 2.50 6.27 1.01
CA ARG A 203 1.48 6.56 0.00
C ARG A 203 0.91 7.95 0.18
N SER A 204 0.61 8.66 -0.91
CA SER A 204 -0.09 9.95 -0.86
C SER A 204 0.75 10.97 -0.09
N LYS A 205 0.19 11.68 0.89
CA LYS A 205 0.96 12.57 1.78
C LYS A 205 2.14 11.89 2.48
N ALA A 206 2.04 10.60 2.81
CA ALA A 206 3.18 9.89 3.41
C ALA A 206 4.34 9.69 2.43
N ALA A 207 4.08 9.72 1.13
CA ALA A 207 5.11 9.55 0.10
C ALA A 207 6.00 10.79 -0.03
N ASP A 208 5.45 12.01 0.02
CA ASP A 208 6.27 13.24 -0.02
C ASP A 208 7.16 13.40 1.23
N LEU A 209 6.69 12.92 2.39
CA LEU A 209 7.48 12.82 3.60
C LEU A 209 8.58 11.77 3.45
N ALA A 210 8.30 10.62 2.85
CA ALA A 210 9.31 9.60 2.57
C ALA A 210 10.41 10.13 1.64
N LEU A 211 10.05 10.90 0.61
CA LEU A 211 11.02 11.60 -0.25
C LEU A 211 11.84 12.62 0.56
N SER A 212 11.19 13.41 1.41
CA SER A 212 11.86 14.40 2.24
C SER A 212 12.83 13.76 3.24
N LEU A 213 12.46 12.62 3.83
CA LEU A 213 13.34 11.84 4.71
C LEU A 213 14.56 11.32 3.96
N ALA A 214 14.37 10.78 2.75
CA ALA A 214 15.47 10.30 1.91
C ALA A 214 16.47 11.40 1.54
N THR A 215 15.99 12.64 1.44
CA THR A 215 16.79 13.80 1.04
C THR A 215 17.51 14.46 2.23
N PHE A 216 16.80 14.69 3.34
CA PHE A 216 17.30 15.53 4.43
C PHE A 216 17.81 14.75 5.65
N VAL A 217 17.45 13.46 5.77
CA VAL A 217 17.70 12.67 6.98
C VAL A 217 18.69 11.52 6.70
N PRO A 218 19.81 11.42 7.44
CA PRO A 218 20.78 10.35 7.21
C PRO A 218 20.25 8.99 7.67
N GLY A 219 20.67 7.93 6.97
CA GLY A 219 20.34 6.53 7.30
C GLY A 219 19.23 5.91 6.44
N VAL A 220 18.71 6.65 5.46
CA VAL A 220 17.75 6.16 4.47
C VAL A 220 18.49 5.64 3.24
N ASN A 221 18.25 4.38 2.87
CA ASN A 221 18.93 3.71 1.76
C ASN A 221 18.00 3.42 0.57
N ALA A 222 16.70 3.27 0.82
CA ALA A 222 15.72 2.96 -0.22
C ALA A 222 14.37 3.61 0.12
N THR A 223 13.67 4.15 -0.87
CA THR A 223 12.38 4.81 -0.67
C THR A 223 11.38 4.39 -1.74
N VAL A 224 10.23 3.87 -1.30
CA VAL A 224 9.08 3.57 -2.15
C VAL A 224 8.07 4.71 -2.02
N CYS A 225 7.80 5.39 -3.14
CA CYS A 225 6.88 6.51 -3.25
C CYS A 225 5.65 6.08 -4.05
N ILE A 226 4.53 5.82 -3.36
CA ILE A 226 3.28 5.35 -3.97
C ILE A 226 2.30 6.50 -4.12
N ASN A 227 1.94 6.86 -5.35
CA ASN A 227 1.01 7.94 -5.64
C ASN A 227 1.36 9.22 -4.86
N GLY A 228 2.66 9.57 -4.85
CA GLY A 228 3.19 10.72 -4.14
C GLY A 228 3.23 11.99 -4.98
N CYS A 229 3.38 13.13 -4.30
CA CYS A 229 3.66 14.42 -4.94
C CYS A 229 5.18 14.67 -4.96
N SER A 230 5.65 15.41 -5.98
CA SER A 230 7.04 15.86 -6.09
C SER A 230 7.38 17.01 -5.12
N ALA A 231 6.37 17.55 -4.44
CA ALA A 231 6.46 18.67 -3.49
C ALA A 231 5.82 18.33 -2.14
N ASN A 232 6.18 19.10 -1.11
CA ASN A 232 5.62 19.01 0.23
C ASN A 232 4.19 19.58 0.27
N VAL A 233 3.21 18.69 0.40
CA VAL A 233 1.79 19.06 0.35
C VAL A 233 1.25 19.61 1.68
N GLY A 234 0.48 20.71 1.61
CA GLY A 234 -0.49 21.12 2.64
C GLY A 234 0.06 22.02 3.75
N VAL A 235 1.15 21.63 4.42
CA VAL A 235 1.71 22.36 5.57
C VAL A 235 3.24 22.46 5.51
N PRO A 236 3.86 23.52 6.05
CA PRO A 236 5.32 23.66 6.04
C PRO A 236 6.00 22.49 6.73
N LEU A 237 7.15 22.08 6.17
CA LEU A 237 7.95 20.98 6.69
C LEU A 237 9.20 21.53 7.37
N TYR A 238 9.46 21.03 8.59
CA TYR A 238 10.59 21.41 9.42
C TYR A 238 11.52 20.23 9.67
N TYR A 239 12.79 20.53 9.84
CA TYR A 239 13.79 19.62 10.38
C TYR A 239 14.80 20.41 11.21
N LYS A 240 15.16 19.93 12.40
CA LYS A 240 16.09 20.62 13.32
C LYS A 240 15.69 22.08 13.57
N LYS A 241 14.39 22.31 13.81
CA LYS A 241 13.78 23.64 14.06
C LYS A 241 13.85 24.64 12.90
N GLN A 242 14.33 24.24 11.72
CA GLN A 242 14.34 25.07 10.53
C GLN A 242 13.27 24.61 9.54
N GLN A 243 12.58 25.54 8.89
CA GLN A 243 11.70 25.21 7.78
C GLN A 243 12.57 24.82 6.60
N ILE A 244 12.38 23.61 6.10
CA ILE A 244 13.14 23.07 4.96
C ILE A 244 12.34 23.10 3.66
N LEU A 245 11.00 23.04 3.73
CA LEU A 245 10.12 23.15 2.57
C LEU A 245 8.87 23.96 2.93
N SER A 246 8.48 24.85 2.01
CA SER A 246 7.20 25.55 2.05
C SER A 246 6.04 24.58 1.73
N PRO A 247 4.80 24.87 2.16
CA PRO A 247 3.65 24.09 1.75
C PRO A 247 3.32 24.32 0.27
N LEU A 248 3.00 23.24 -0.45
CA LEU A 248 2.27 23.33 -1.70
C LEU A 248 0.81 23.63 -1.35
N VAL A 249 0.34 24.78 -1.82
CA VAL A 249 -1.00 25.30 -1.56
C VAL A 249 -2.06 24.45 -2.26
N TYR A 250 -3.24 24.36 -1.65
CA TYR A 250 -4.40 23.71 -2.21
C TYR A 250 -5.65 24.60 -2.13
N ASP A 251 -6.58 24.34 -3.03
CA ASP A 251 -7.85 25.05 -3.14
C ASP A 251 -9.00 24.04 -3.26
N LEU A 252 -9.77 23.89 -2.19
CA LEU A 252 -10.91 22.97 -2.13
C LEU A 252 -12.08 23.41 -3.01
N SER A 253 -12.13 24.66 -3.46
CA SER A 253 -13.17 25.10 -4.41
C SER A 253 -13.03 24.43 -5.79
N LYS A 254 -11.85 23.84 -6.08
CA LYS A 254 -11.56 23.08 -7.30
C LYS A 254 -11.98 21.61 -7.23
N LEU A 255 -12.62 21.18 -6.15
CA LEU A 255 -13.19 19.83 -6.07
C LEU A 255 -14.27 19.65 -7.14
N ILE A 256 -14.16 18.58 -7.92
CA ILE A 256 -15.14 18.29 -8.97
C ILE A 256 -16.14 17.25 -8.44
N PRO A 257 -17.44 17.58 -8.30
CA PRO A 257 -18.44 16.63 -7.84
C PRO A 257 -18.66 15.52 -8.88
N THR A 258 -19.02 14.34 -8.39
CA THR A 258 -19.41 13.18 -9.22
C THR A 258 -20.87 12.82 -8.97
N GLU A 259 -21.48 12.10 -9.91
CA GLU A 259 -22.86 11.58 -9.77
C GLU A 259 -23.05 10.70 -8.53
N SER A 260 -21.97 10.10 -8.02
CA SER A 260 -22.02 9.25 -6.83
C SER A 260 -22.13 10.04 -5.51
N GLY A 261 -22.01 11.36 -5.53
CA GLY A 261 -21.90 12.20 -4.32
C GLY A 261 -20.48 12.28 -3.73
N ALA A 262 -19.50 11.62 -4.35
CA ALA A 262 -18.08 11.82 -4.09
C ALA A 262 -17.51 12.98 -4.92
N SER A 263 -16.28 13.41 -4.64
CA SER A 263 -15.57 14.46 -5.36
C SER A 263 -14.19 14.01 -5.82
N ILE A 264 -13.76 14.48 -6.99
CA ILE A 264 -12.42 14.31 -7.54
C ILE A 264 -11.52 15.41 -6.95
N GLY A 265 -10.44 14.98 -6.27
CA GLY A 265 -9.45 15.84 -5.62
C GLY A 265 -8.23 16.18 -6.48
N LYS A 266 -8.10 15.55 -7.65
CA LYS A 266 -6.91 15.59 -8.52
C LYS A 266 -6.30 16.98 -8.76
N TYR A 267 -7.13 18.01 -8.84
CA TYR A 267 -6.73 19.36 -9.25
C TYR A 267 -6.75 20.40 -8.11
N ILE A 268 -6.90 19.96 -6.86
CA ILE A 268 -6.92 20.91 -5.73
C ILE A 268 -5.55 21.50 -5.43
N PHE A 269 -4.47 20.76 -5.67
CA PHE A 269 -3.11 21.25 -5.45
C PHE A 269 -2.64 22.11 -6.62
N GLU A 270 -1.90 23.18 -6.30
CA GLU A 270 -1.26 23.98 -7.32
C GLU A 270 -0.14 23.22 -8.04
N ASP A 271 0.29 23.74 -9.20
CA ASP A 271 1.44 23.20 -9.91
C ASP A 271 2.71 23.34 -9.06
N PRO A 272 3.38 22.23 -8.69
CA PRO A 272 4.60 22.27 -7.89
C PRO A 272 5.79 22.89 -8.66
N LEU A 273 5.75 22.95 -10.00
CA LEU A 273 6.80 23.55 -10.81
C LEU A 273 6.63 25.06 -11.04
N ALA A 274 5.50 25.64 -10.64
CA ALA A 274 5.30 27.08 -10.74
C ALA A 274 6.34 27.84 -9.90
N GLU A 275 6.79 29.01 -10.37
CA GLU A 275 7.86 29.80 -9.73
C GLU A 275 7.61 30.03 -8.23
N LYS A 276 6.37 30.41 -7.88
CA LYS A 276 5.93 30.66 -6.50
C LYS A 276 5.98 29.43 -5.60
N ASN A 277 5.91 28.22 -6.18
CA ASN A 277 5.86 26.94 -5.47
C ASN A 277 7.21 26.22 -5.41
N LYS A 278 8.27 26.79 -6.00
CA LYS A 278 9.61 26.16 -6.00
C LYS A 278 10.12 25.80 -4.61
N GLY A 279 9.80 26.59 -3.59
CA GLY A 279 10.17 26.30 -2.19
C GLY A 279 9.50 25.07 -1.59
N SER A 280 8.48 24.50 -2.24
CA SER A 280 7.81 23.26 -1.80
C SER A 280 8.41 21.99 -2.41
N LEU A 281 9.18 22.11 -3.49
CA LEU A 281 9.73 20.97 -4.22
C LEU A 281 10.74 20.21 -3.38
N VAL A 282 10.57 18.89 -3.26
CA VAL A 282 11.55 18.05 -2.57
C VAL A 282 12.79 17.91 -3.48
N PRO A 283 14.00 18.28 -3.05
CA PRO A 283 15.20 18.22 -3.89
C PRO A 283 15.80 16.81 -3.90
N ILE A 284 15.04 15.86 -4.44
CA ILE A 284 15.37 14.42 -4.48
C ILE A 284 16.68 14.10 -5.21
N GLU A 285 17.17 15.00 -6.07
CA GLU A 285 18.49 14.91 -6.70
C GLU A 285 19.64 14.99 -5.69
N GLN A 286 19.40 15.53 -4.49
CA GLN A 286 20.40 15.57 -3.42
C GLN A 286 20.45 14.26 -2.62
N ALA A 287 19.42 13.41 -2.74
CA ALA A 287 19.35 12.15 -2.02
C ALA A 287 20.36 11.12 -2.58
N LYS A 288 20.85 10.27 -1.68
CA LYS A 288 21.69 9.11 -1.99
C LYS A 288 20.90 7.78 -1.98
N ALA A 289 19.66 7.81 -1.49
CA ALA A 289 18.80 6.63 -1.42
C ALA A 289 18.37 6.17 -2.82
N HIS A 290 18.10 4.87 -2.98
CA HIS A 290 17.42 4.37 -4.17
C HIS A 290 15.92 4.69 -4.11
N PHE A 291 15.29 4.95 -5.26
CA PHE A 291 13.86 5.25 -5.34
C PHE A 291 13.08 4.21 -6.15
N LEU A 292 11.90 3.86 -5.68
CA LEU A 292 10.87 3.22 -6.48
C LEU A 292 9.67 4.16 -6.55
N PHE A 293 9.45 4.78 -7.71
CA PHE A 293 8.29 5.61 -7.97
C PHE A 293 7.13 4.77 -8.53
N VAL A 294 5.94 4.98 -8.00
CA VAL A 294 4.75 4.22 -8.35
C VAL A 294 3.60 5.18 -8.60
N ALA A 295 2.93 5.05 -9.74
CA ALA A 295 1.76 5.86 -10.10
C ALA A 295 0.59 5.00 -10.59
N GLY A 296 -0.60 5.19 -10.03
CA GLY A 296 -1.86 4.84 -10.67
C GLY A 296 -2.20 5.88 -11.72
N GLU A 297 -2.41 5.47 -12.97
CA GLU A 297 -2.71 6.42 -14.05
C GLU A 297 -4.15 6.94 -14.00
N ASP A 298 -5.03 6.25 -13.29
CA ASP A 298 -6.41 6.64 -13.03
C ASP A 298 -6.58 7.17 -11.59
N ASP A 299 -5.52 7.75 -11.02
CA ASP A 299 -5.58 8.43 -9.73
C ASP A 299 -6.42 9.72 -9.85
N LEU A 300 -7.51 9.77 -9.08
CA LEU A 300 -8.44 10.90 -9.01
C LEU A 300 -8.24 11.78 -7.77
N ASN A 301 -7.26 11.45 -6.93
CA ASN A 301 -6.88 12.26 -5.77
C ASN A 301 -5.67 13.15 -6.06
N TYR A 302 -4.63 12.62 -6.71
CA TYR A 302 -3.44 13.33 -7.17
C TYR A 302 -3.21 13.12 -8.66
N ASP A 303 -2.51 14.04 -9.30
CA ASP A 303 -1.94 13.78 -10.62
C ASP A 303 -0.61 13.02 -10.52
N SER A 304 -0.67 11.84 -9.90
CA SER A 304 0.52 11.07 -9.52
C SER A 304 1.41 10.67 -10.69
N LYS A 305 0.84 10.43 -11.88
CA LYS A 305 1.64 10.14 -13.07
C LYS A 305 2.48 11.34 -13.49
N THR A 306 1.87 12.54 -13.54
CA THR A 306 2.58 13.78 -13.84
C THR A 306 3.66 14.06 -12.80
N TYR A 307 3.35 13.94 -11.51
CA TYR A 307 4.36 14.12 -10.45
C TYR A 307 5.52 13.12 -10.56
N MET A 308 5.24 11.86 -10.90
CA MET A 308 6.27 10.86 -11.15
C MET A 308 7.18 11.26 -12.32
N ASP A 309 6.60 11.68 -13.44
CA ASP A 309 7.37 12.08 -14.61
C ASP A 309 8.26 13.29 -14.32
N GLN A 310 7.76 14.27 -13.56
CA GLN A 310 8.54 15.42 -13.10
C GLN A 310 9.75 14.99 -12.23
N MET A 311 9.55 14.05 -11.30
CA MET A 311 10.63 13.53 -10.46
C MET A 311 11.68 12.76 -11.28
N VAL A 312 11.23 11.89 -12.17
CA VAL A 312 12.11 11.11 -13.06
C VAL A 312 12.93 12.03 -13.96
N GLU A 313 12.29 13.01 -14.59
CA GLU A 313 12.97 13.98 -15.46
C GLU A 313 14.00 14.80 -14.68
N ARG A 314 13.67 15.22 -13.45
CA ARG A 314 14.62 15.94 -12.59
C ARG A 314 15.83 15.08 -12.27
N LEU A 315 15.65 13.82 -11.87
CA LEU A 315 16.75 12.92 -11.56
C LEU A 315 17.64 12.68 -12.78
N LYS A 316 17.05 12.44 -13.96
CA LYS A 316 17.80 12.27 -15.22
C LYS A 316 18.65 13.50 -15.56
N ARG A 317 18.10 14.71 -15.44
CA ARG A 317 18.84 15.97 -15.68
C ARG A 317 20.04 16.16 -14.74
N HIS A 318 20.00 15.56 -13.56
CA HIS A 318 21.11 15.59 -12.60
C HIS A 318 22.01 14.34 -12.67
N GLY A 319 21.90 13.54 -13.73
CA GLY A 319 22.75 12.36 -13.95
C GLY A 319 22.54 11.25 -12.93
N LYS A 320 21.33 11.16 -12.34
CA LYS A 320 20.99 10.13 -11.36
C LYS A 320 20.43 8.90 -12.04
N GLU A 321 20.82 7.73 -11.54
CA GLU A 321 20.36 6.41 -12.03
C GLU A 321 19.80 5.54 -10.88
N ASN A 322 19.81 6.05 -9.65
CA ASN A 322 19.35 5.37 -8.44
C ASN A 322 17.81 5.37 -8.32
N PHE A 323 17.08 5.10 -9.40
CA PHE A 323 15.62 5.02 -9.36
C PHE A 323 15.04 4.00 -10.35
N GLU A 324 13.89 3.46 -9.98
CA GLU A 324 12.98 2.71 -10.82
C GLU A 324 11.61 3.39 -10.82
N CYS A 325 10.84 3.21 -11.89
CA CYS A 325 9.46 3.69 -11.96
C CYS A 325 8.53 2.62 -12.50
N VAL A 326 7.30 2.59 -12.01
CA VAL A 326 6.21 1.78 -12.56
C VAL A 326 4.92 2.60 -12.54
N SER A 327 4.18 2.61 -13.65
CA SER A 327 2.82 3.12 -13.70
C SER A 327 1.84 2.02 -14.08
N TYR A 328 0.63 2.11 -13.53
CA TYR A 328 -0.43 1.13 -13.74
C TYR A 328 -1.65 1.79 -14.37
N ARG A 329 -1.89 1.45 -15.64
CA ARG A 329 -3.10 1.85 -16.35
C ARG A 329 -4.34 1.28 -15.65
N GLY A 330 -5.30 2.13 -15.35
CA GLY A 330 -6.54 1.73 -14.68
C GLY A 330 -6.39 1.44 -13.18
N ALA A 331 -5.23 1.71 -12.57
CA ALA A 331 -5.12 1.75 -11.12
C ALA A 331 -5.35 3.17 -10.58
N GLY A 332 -5.92 3.26 -9.39
CA GLY A 332 -6.29 4.51 -8.73
C GLY A 332 -5.34 4.88 -7.58
N HIS A 333 -5.81 5.76 -6.70
CA HIS A 333 -5.01 6.31 -5.62
C HIS A 333 -4.66 5.27 -4.53
N LEU A 334 -5.60 4.40 -4.16
CA LEU A 334 -5.49 3.52 -2.99
C LEU A 334 -4.82 2.18 -3.30
N LEU A 335 -3.60 2.21 -3.83
CA LEU A 335 -2.77 1.00 -3.94
C LEU A 335 -2.38 0.50 -2.54
N GLU A 336 -2.93 -0.64 -2.15
CA GLU A 336 -2.74 -1.34 -0.87
C GLU A 336 -2.10 -2.73 -1.11
N PRO A 337 -1.79 -3.50 -0.04
CA PRO A 337 -1.45 -4.91 -0.20
C PRO A 337 -2.60 -5.71 -0.88
N PRO A 338 -2.28 -6.80 -1.59
CA PRO A 338 -3.21 -7.47 -2.49
C PRO A 338 -4.52 -7.95 -1.85
N TYR A 339 -5.54 -8.05 -2.72
CA TYR A 339 -6.83 -8.69 -2.49
C TYR A 339 -7.76 -7.97 -1.49
N GLU A 340 -7.45 -6.73 -1.13
CA GLU A 340 -8.41 -5.91 -0.39
C GLU A 340 -9.61 -5.60 -1.29
N PRO A 341 -10.83 -5.51 -0.72
CA PRO A 341 -11.99 -5.04 -1.46
C PRO A 341 -11.71 -3.68 -2.13
N PHE A 342 -11.88 -3.63 -3.44
CA PHE A 342 -11.67 -2.39 -4.20
C PHE A 342 -12.57 -1.26 -3.69
N CYS A 343 -11.96 -0.10 -3.45
CA CYS A 343 -12.64 1.08 -2.89
C CYS A 343 -12.63 2.24 -3.90
N PRO A 344 -13.71 2.46 -4.69
CA PRO A 344 -13.76 3.56 -5.65
C PRO A 344 -13.87 4.93 -4.97
N SER A 345 -14.49 4.99 -3.80
CA SER A 345 -14.66 6.21 -3.02
C SER A 345 -14.86 5.94 -1.54
N CYS A 346 -14.40 6.85 -0.69
CA CYS A 346 -14.71 6.88 0.75
C CYS A 346 -14.44 8.26 1.33
N ALA A 347 -14.81 8.47 2.60
CA ALA A 347 -14.39 9.69 3.32
C ALA A 347 -12.86 9.88 3.22
N HIS A 348 -12.44 11.09 2.84
CA HIS A 348 -11.03 11.44 2.74
C HIS A 348 -10.43 11.53 4.16
N GLY A 349 -9.32 10.83 4.41
CA GLY A 349 -8.77 10.69 5.76
C GLY A 349 -8.14 11.97 6.35
N ILE A 350 -7.97 13.00 5.50
CA ILE A 350 -7.28 14.26 5.81
C ILE A 350 -8.22 15.48 5.63
N SER A 351 -9.34 15.30 4.91
CA SER A 351 -10.19 16.41 4.45
C SER A 351 -11.65 16.02 4.59
N HIS A 352 -12.53 16.98 4.85
CA HIS A 352 -13.94 16.72 5.21
C HIS A 352 -14.85 16.50 3.99
N TYR A 353 -14.43 15.69 3.01
CA TYR A 353 -15.23 15.32 1.85
C TYR A 353 -15.13 13.82 1.51
N ILE A 354 -16.03 13.32 0.67
CA ILE A 354 -15.97 11.95 0.15
C ILE A 354 -15.10 11.98 -1.11
N ALA A 355 -13.92 11.35 -1.07
CA ALA A 355 -13.02 11.34 -2.21
C ALA A 355 -13.36 10.21 -3.18
N SER A 356 -13.25 10.51 -4.47
CA SER A 356 -13.10 9.54 -5.54
C SER A 356 -11.63 9.19 -5.68
N TRP A 357 -11.29 7.91 -5.57
CA TRP A 357 -9.91 7.44 -5.63
C TRP A 357 -9.49 6.99 -7.03
N GLY A 358 -10.48 6.73 -7.89
CA GLY A 358 -10.30 6.22 -9.24
C GLY A 358 -9.84 4.77 -9.29
N GLY A 359 -9.54 4.29 -10.50
CA GLY A 359 -9.19 2.91 -10.80
C GLY A 359 -10.38 2.07 -11.27
N GLN A 360 -10.06 1.03 -12.03
CA GLN A 360 -10.96 -0.03 -12.45
C GLN A 360 -10.69 -1.27 -11.59
N PRO A 361 -11.71 -1.95 -11.03
CA PRO A 361 -11.51 -3.00 -10.03
C PRO A 361 -10.47 -4.07 -10.42
N GLU A 362 -10.60 -4.62 -11.64
CA GLU A 362 -9.73 -5.69 -12.16
C GLU A 362 -8.29 -5.20 -12.35
N ALA A 363 -8.11 -4.07 -13.04
CA ALA A 363 -6.79 -3.48 -13.29
C ALA A 363 -6.11 -3.03 -11.98
N HIS A 364 -6.88 -2.50 -11.03
CA HIS A 364 -6.40 -2.09 -9.73
C HIS A 364 -5.91 -3.29 -8.91
N ALA A 365 -6.71 -4.35 -8.82
CA ALA A 365 -6.32 -5.57 -8.11
C ALA A 365 -5.06 -6.21 -8.71
N ALA A 366 -4.95 -6.25 -10.05
CA ALA A 366 -3.75 -6.73 -10.74
C ALA A 366 -2.52 -5.86 -10.44
N ALA A 367 -2.70 -4.53 -10.39
CA ALA A 367 -1.63 -3.59 -10.04
C ALA A 367 -1.12 -3.80 -8.61
N GLU A 368 -2.00 -4.03 -7.63
CA GLU A 368 -1.61 -4.31 -6.25
C GLU A 368 -0.79 -5.60 -6.14
N VAL A 369 -1.19 -6.68 -6.82
CA VAL A 369 -0.46 -7.96 -6.83
C VAL A 369 0.96 -7.77 -7.38
N HIS A 370 1.09 -7.10 -8.52
CA HIS A 370 2.40 -6.85 -9.13
C HIS A 370 3.26 -5.91 -8.27
N LEU A 371 2.67 -4.80 -7.81
CA LEU A 371 3.35 -3.82 -6.99
C LEU A 371 3.87 -4.42 -5.69
N TRP A 372 3.08 -5.26 -5.03
CA TRP A 372 3.46 -5.88 -3.77
C TRP A 372 4.71 -6.73 -3.88
N LYS A 373 4.83 -7.50 -4.98
CA LYS A 373 6.04 -8.25 -5.29
C LYS A 373 7.21 -7.31 -5.57
N LYS A 374 7.00 -6.26 -6.38
CA LYS A 374 8.05 -5.29 -6.74
C LYS A 374 8.60 -4.53 -5.53
N ILE A 375 7.76 -4.15 -4.57
CA ILE A 375 8.18 -3.50 -3.31
C ILE A 375 9.13 -4.40 -2.53
N GLN A 376 8.79 -5.68 -2.39
CA GLN A 376 9.63 -6.62 -1.66
C GLN A 376 10.97 -6.86 -2.36
N GLU A 377 10.95 -7.01 -3.69
CA GLU A 377 12.17 -7.16 -4.50
C GLU A 377 13.06 -5.93 -4.37
N PHE A 378 12.50 -4.73 -4.53
CA PHE A 378 13.20 -3.47 -4.40
C PHE A 378 13.89 -3.33 -3.03
N PHE A 379 13.16 -3.57 -1.94
CA PHE A 379 13.76 -3.48 -0.61
C PHE A 379 14.81 -4.56 -0.36
N ARG A 380 14.62 -5.81 -0.83
CA ARG A 380 15.68 -6.83 -0.70
C ARG A 380 16.94 -6.42 -1.46
N THR A 381 16.80 -5.88 -2.67
CA THR A 381 17.94 -5.44 -3.48
C THR A 381 18.73 -4.31 -2.80
N HIS A 382 18.06 -3.32 -2.23
CA HIS A 382 18.72 -2.09 -1.77
C HIS A 382 18.99 -2.02 -0.27
N LEU A 383 18.50 -2.98 0.52
CA LEU A 383 18.70 -3.01 1.98
C LEU A 383 19.41 -4.28 2.49
N SER A 384 19.54 -5.34 1.70
CA SER A 384 20.28 -6.52 2.14
C SER A 384 21.76 -6.18 2.37
N SER A 385 22.36 -6.70 3.44
CA SER A 385 23.81 -6.64 3.61
C SER A 385 24.50 -7.72 2.78
N ASP A 386 25.74 -7.45 2.32
CA ASP A 386 26.55 -8.44 1.59
C ASP A 386 26.71 -9.78 2.34
N ALA A 387 26.62 -9.76 3.67
CA ALA A 387 26.67 -10.96 4.51
C ALA A 387 25.45 -11.90 4.37
N ALA A 388 24.29 -11.38 3.95
CA ALA A 388 23.09 -12.19 3.72
C ALA A 388 23.16 -12.96 2.39
N GLN A 389 23.86 -12.41 1.38
CA GLN A 389 24.05 -13.09 0.09
C GLN A 389 25.01 -14.29 0.19
N THR A 390 25.89 -14.31 1.20
CA THR A 390 26.85 -15.43 1.40
C THR A 390 26.20 -16.67 1.99
N LYS A 391 25.13 -16.55 2.80
CA LYS A 391 24.42 -17.70 3.39
C LYS A 391 23.42 -18.38 2.44
N ALA A 392 22.96 -17.68 1.40
CA ALA A 392 21.99 -18.24 0.44
C ALA A 392 22.62 -19.13 -0.66
N LYS A 393 23.96 -19.25 -0.71
CA LYS A 393 24.67 -19.97 -1.79
C LYS A 393 25.18 -21.39 -1.45
N ILE A 394 24.95 -21.91 -0.23
CA ILE A 394 25.41 -23.28 0.10
C ILE A 394 24.36 -24.01 0.95
N ILE A 395 23.30 -24.52 0.31
CA ILE A 395 22.70 -25.82 0.67
C ILE A 395 22.20 -26.48 -0.63
N THR A 396 23.11 -27.10 -1.36
CA THR A 396 22.84 -28.24 -2.25
C THR A 396 23.99 -29.22 -2.12
N SER A 397 23.79 -30.30 -1.37
CA SER A 397 24.56 -31.54 -1.48
C SER A 397 23.98 -32.59 -0.52
N GLY A 398 23.58 -33.73 -1.09
CA GLY A 398 23.07 -34.91 -0.39
C GLY A 398 21.99 -35.59 -1.20
#